data_AF-A0A1Q3E979-F1
#
_entry.id   AF-A0A1Q3E979-F1
#
_cell.length_a   1.000
_cell.length_b   1.000
_cell.length_c   1.000
_cell.angle_alpha   90.00
_cell.angle_beta   90.00
_cell.angle_gamma   90.00
#
_symmetry.space_group_name_H-M   'P 1'
#
loop_
_entity.id
_entity.type
_entity.pdbx_description
1 polymer ?
#
loop_
_entity_poly.entity_id
_entity_poly.type
_entity_poly.pdbx_seq_one_letter_code
_entity_poly.pdbx_strand_id
1 'polypeptide(L)'
;MSTEPPHESNVDVQPVHLLVLVHGMWGHPGHLAEMARIVEETYAREELHLLLAEANREEGTYDGIDWCAERVVDELTKSIKFSS
;
A
#
# COMPACT_ATOMS: atom_id res chain seq x y z
N MET A 1 15.40 -42.17 21.82
CA MET A 1 14.42 -41.09 22.06
C MET A 1 14.75 -39.99 21.06
N SER A 2 14.10 -40.01 19.91
CA SER A 2 14.26 -38.97 18.89
C SER A 2 13.18 -37.93 19.17
N THR A 3 13.58 -36.72 19.57
CA THR A 3 12.67 -35.60 19.73
C THR A 3 12.36 -35.04 18.34
N GLU A 4 11.08 -35.08 17.95
CA GLU A 4 10.60 -34.44 16.72
C GLU A 4 10.82 -32.91 16.80
N PRO A 5 11.11 -32.26 15.67
CA PRO A 5 11.31 -30.80 15.63
C PRO A 5 10.01 -30.07 16.02
N PRO A 6 10.11 -28.85 16.60
CA PRO A 6 8.95 -28.10 17.05
C PRO A 6 8.01 -27.80 15.87
N HIS A 7 6.71 -28.00 16.11
CA HIS A 7 5.64 -27.65 15.18
C HIS A 7 5.74 -26.17 14.79
N GLU A 8 6.00 -25.88 13.51
CA GLU A 8 5.81 -24.55 12.95
C GLU A 8 4.35 -24.15 13.19
N SER A 9 4.14 -23.04 13.90
CA SER A 9 2.81 -22.46 14.08
C SER A 9 2.24 -22.13 12.71
N ASN A 10 1.12 -22.74 12.34
CA ASN A 10 0.39 -22.40 11.12
C ASN A 10 0.01 -20.91 11.20
N VAL A 11 0.70 -20.06 10.45
CA VAL A 11 0.32 -18.65 10.31
C VAL A 11 -0.97 -18.64 9.50
N ASP A 12 -2.06 -18.16 10.10
CA ASP A 12 -3.31 -17.95 9.39
C ASP A 12 -3.11 -16.78 8.40
N VAL A 13 -2.90 -17.10 7.13
CA VAL A 13 -2.70 -16.11 6.07
C VAL A 13 -4.07 -15.65 5.59
N GLN A 14 -4.54 -14.51 6.09
CA GLN A 14 -5.74 -13.89 5.56
C GLN A 14 -5.42 -13.05 4.31
N PRO A 15 -6.19 -13.19 3.21
CA PRO A 15 -5.99 -12.40 2.02
C PRO A 15 -6.40 -10.94 2.28
N VAL A 16 -5.47 -10.01 2.01
CA VAL A 16 -5.71 -8.56 2.08
C VAL A 16 -5.76 -8.01 0.66
N HIS A 17 -6.74 -7.16 0.38
CA HIS A 17 -6.78 -6.38 -0.86
C HIS A 17 -5.90 -5.14 -0.71
N LEU A 18 -5.12 -4.83 -1.74
CA LEU A 18 -4.31 -3.61 -1.78
C LEU A 18 -4.83 -2.69 -2.89
N LEU A 19 -5.17 -1.46 -2.53
CA LEU A 19 -5.45 -0.39 -3.46
C LEU A 19 -4.40 0.72 -3.33
N VAL A 20 -3.72 1.03 -4.43
CA VAL A 20 -2.77 2.15 -4.50
C VAL A 20 -3.32 3.21 -5.45
N LEU A 21 -3.53 4.41 -4.93
CA LEU A 21 -3.99 5.56 -5.69
C LEU A 21 -2.80 6.43 -6.07
N VAL A 22 -2.52 6.50 -7.38
CA VAL A 22 -1.42 7.29 -7.95
C VAL A 22 -2.00 8.36 -8.86
N HIS A 23 -1.67 9.62 -8.58
CA HIS A 23 -2.11 10.75 -9.42
C HIS A 23 -1.32 10.82 -10.74
N GLY A 24 -1.85 11.58 -11.71
CA GLY A 24 -1.18 11.83 -13.00
C GLY A 24 -0.12 12.93 -12.96
N MET A 25 0.32 13.35 -14.14
CA MET A 25 1.31 14.44 -14.35
C MET A 25 0.96 15.72 -13.58
N TRP A 26 1.95 16.33 -12.92
CA TRP A 26 1.80 17.51 -12.05
C TRP A 26 0.72 17.36 -10.97
N GLY A 27 0.34 16.13 -10.64
CA GLY A 27 -0.72 15.88 -9.68
C GLY A 27 -0.25 16.12 -8.24
N HIS A 28 -1.25 16.23 -7.38
CA HIS A 28 -1.11 16.19 -5.94
C HIS A 28 -2.03 15.07 -5.42
N PRO A 29 -1.66 14.35 -4.35
CA PRO A 29 -2.48 13.26 -3.79
C PRO A 29 -3.88 13.72 -3.40
N GLY A 30 -4.01 14.99 -3.00
CA GLY A 30 -5.28 15.68 -2.78
C GLY A 30 -6.28 15.59 -3.96
N HIS A 31 -5.82 15.41 -5.21
CA HIS A 31 -6.71 15.20 -6.36
C HIS A 31 -7.48 13.87 -6.29
N LEU A 32 -6.98 12.89 -5.53
CA LEU A 32 -7.62 11.59 -5.30
C LEU A 32 -8.16 11.44 -3.87
N ALA A 33 -8.09 12.47 -3.03
CA ALA A 33 -8.51 12.39 -1.63
C ALA A 33 -9.99 12.02 -1.47
N GLU A 34 -10.87 12.55 -2.32
CA GLU A 34 -12.29 12.21 -2.25
C GLU A 34 -12.55 10.75 -2.66
N MET A 35 -11.78 10.23 -3.62
CA MET A 35 -11.85 8.81 -3.98
C MET A 35 -11.37 7.93 -2.82
N ALA A 36 -10.27 8.31 -2.16
CA ALA A 36 -9.78 7.61 -0.98
C ALA A 36 -10.84 7.56 0.12
N ARG A 37 -11.46 8.71 0.44
CA ARG A 37 -12.54 8.81 1.44
C ARG A 37 -13.72 7.89 1.11
N ILE A 38 -14.20 7.91 -0.14
CA ILE A 38 -15.34 7.08 -0.56
C ILE A 38 -14.99 5.59 -0.48
N VAL A 39 -13.78 5.20 -0.89
CA VAL A 39 -13.34 3.79 -0.82
C VAL A 39 -13.25 3.34 0.63
N GLU A 40 -12.62 4.13 1.51
CA GLU A 40 -12.54 3.81 2.94
C GLU A 40 -13.93 3.65 3.57
N GLU A 41 -14.87 4.54 3.25
CA GLU A 41 -16.25 4.44 3.74
C GLU A 41 -17.00 3.23 3.19
N THR A 42 -16.82 2.93 1.90
CA THR A 42 -17.54 1.85 1.20
C THR A 42 -17.05 0.47 1.64
N TYR A 43 -15.75 0.34 1.87
CA TYR A 43 -15.07 -0.93 2.15
C TYR A 43 -14.54 -1.02 3.58
N ALA A 44 -15.05 -0.20 4.51
CA ALA A 44 -14.61 -0.14 5.92
C ALA A 44 -14.66 -1.48 6.68
N ARG A 45 -15.42 -2.46 6.17
CA ARG A 45 -15.59 -3.79 6.78
C ARG A 45 -14.82 -4.89 6.06
N GLU A 46 -14.12 -4.56 4.97
CA GLU A 46 -13.28 -5.47 4.22
C GLU A 46 -11.81 -5.28 4.62
N GLU A 47 -11.01 -6.34 4.47
CA GLU A 47 -9.56 -6.30 4.63
C GLU A 47 -8.95 -5.60 3.40
N LEU A 48 -9.07 -4.27 3.36
CA LEU A 48 -8.54 -3.40 2.31
C LEU A 48 -7.49 -2.44 2.88
N HIS A 49 -6.25 -2.56 2.40
CA HIS A 49 -5.21 -1.58 2.62
C HIS A 49 -5.22 -0.55 1.50
N LEU A 50 -5.47 0.72 1.83
CA LEU A 50 -5.47 1.82 0.88
C LEU A 50 -4.21 2.67 1.07
N LEU A 51 -3.45 2.87 0.00
CA LEU A 51 -2.36 3.83 -0.05
C LEU A 51 -2.70 4.96 -1.03
N LEU A 52 -2.81 6.18 -0.52
CA LEU A 52 -2.83 7.39 -1.33
C LEU A 52 -1.39 7.89 -1.48
N ALA A 53 -0.76 7.60 -2.62
CA ALA A 53 0.68 7.77 -2.78
C ALA A 53 1.08 9.26 -2.83
N GLU A 54 2.03 9.65 -1.97
CA GLU A 54 2.60 11.01 -1.89
C GLU A 54 3.88 11.17 -2.70
N ALA A 55 4.58 10.07 -2.98
CA ALA A 55 5.96 10.06 -3.45
C ALA A 55 6.28 10.87 -4.71
N ASN A 56 5.30 11.10 -5.60
CA ASN A 56 5.52 11.67 -6.93
C ASN A 56 4.85 13.02 -7.17
N ARG A 57 4.46 13.74 -6.10
CA ARG A 57 3.77 15.03 -6.24
C ARG A 57 4.60 16.06 -7.01
N GLU A 58 3.89 16.94 -7.73
CA GLU A 58 4.48 18.10 -8.42
C GLU A 58 5.58 17.71 -9.44
N GLU A 59 6.78 18.28 -9.29
CA GLU A 59 7.93 18.05 -10.18
C GLU A 59 8.47 16.62 -10.11
N GLY A 60 8.14 15.86 -9.06
CA GLY A 60 8.56 14.46 -8.90
C GLY A 60 8.03 13.53 -10.00
N THR A 61 6.99 13.95 -10.75
CA THR A 61 6.45 13.20 -11.90
C THR A 61 7.42 13.11 -13.10
N TYR A 62 8.47 13.93 -13.13
CA TYR A 62 9.40 14.03 -14.26
C TYR A 62 10.62 13.12 -14.19
N ASP A 63 10.85 12.46 -13.06
CA ASP A 63 12.02 11.62 -12.87
C ASP A 63 11.98 10.33 -13.71
N GLY A 64 10.86 10.08 -14.39
CA GLY A 64 10.67 8.92 -15.25
C GLY A 64 9.95 7.78 -14.53
N ILE A 65 9.41 6.85 -15.33
CA ILE A 65 8.49 5.82 -14.83
C ILE A 65 9.15 4.89 -13.79
N ASP A 66 10.43 4.57 -13.96
CA ASP A 66 11.16 3.65 -13.07
C ASP A 66 11.33 4.26 -11.67
N TRP A 67 11.76 5.52 -11.59
CA TRP A 67 11.93 6.24 -10.33
C TRP A 67 10.59 6.50 -9.64
N CYS A 68 9.57 6.87 -10.40
CA CYS A 68 8.22 7.03 -9.87
C CYS A 68 7.66 5.72 -9.29
N ALA A 69 7.93 4.59 -9.95
CA ALA A 69 7.49 3.28 -9.48
C ALA A 69 8.25 2.86 -8.21
N GLU A 70 9.57 3.00 -8.20
CA GLU A 70 10.40 2.61 -7.04
C GLU A 70 9.98 3.36 -5.77
N ARG A 71 9.76 4.67 -5.85
CA ARG A 71 9.35 5.45 -4.68
C ARG A 71 7.97 5.06 -4.14
N VAL A 72 7.01 4.73 -5.02
CA VAL A 72 5.69 4.25 -4.60
C VAL A 72 5.80 2.86 -3.96
N VAL A 73 6.64 1.97 -4.49
CA VAL A 73 6.92 0.67 -3.87
C VAL A 73 7.57 0.83 -2.51
N ASP A 74 8.50 1.76 -2.36
CA ASP A 74 9.14 2.08 -1.08
C ASP A 74 8.14 2.63 -0.06
N GLU A 75 7.27 3.55 -0.49
CA GLU A 75 6.19 4.11 0.32
C GLU A 75 5.22 3.02 0.79
N LEU A 76 4.78 2.15 -0.14
CA LEU A 76 3.94 1.00 0.15
C LEU A 76 4.59 0.04 1.15
N THR A 77 5.85 -0.32 0.93
CA THR A 77 6.60 -1.24 1.79
C THR A 77 6.74 -0.69 3.21
N LYS A 78 6.87 0.63 3.35
CA LYS A 78 6.86 1.31 4.67
C LYS A 78 5.47 1.28 5.32
N SER A 79 4.40 1.42 4.52
CA SER A 79 3.01 1.40 5.03
C SER A 79 2.55 0.03 5.55
N ILE A 80 3.02 -1.07 4.94
CA ILE A 80 2.59 -2.44 5.30
C ILE A 80 3.35 -2.96 6.54
N LYS A 81 4.51 -2.40 6.88
CA LYS A 81 5.40 -2.94 7.94
C LYS A 81 4.98 -2.63 9.39
N PHE A 82 3.78 -2.11 9.66
CA PHE A 82 3.41 -1.63 11.00
C PHE A 82 2.12 -2.18 11.62
N SER A 83 1.59 -3.30 11.14
CA SER A 83 0.56 -4.06 11.88
C SER A 83 1.21 -5.27 12.57
N SER A 84 1.83 -5.05 13.74
CA SER A 84 2.20 -6.11 14.69
C SER A 84 1.43 -5.99 15.98
#